data_AF-A0A7V0P0A7-F1
#
_entry.id   AF-A0A7V0P0A7-F1
#
_cell.length_a   1.000
_cell.length_b   1.000
_cell.length_c   1.000
_cell.angle_alpha   90.00
_cell.angle_beta   90.00
_cell.angle_gamma   90.00
#
_symmetry.space_group_name_H-M   'P 1'
#
loop_
_entity.id
_entity.type
_entity.pdbx_description
1 polymer ?
#
loop_
_entity_poly.entity_id
_entity_poly.type
_entity_poly.pdbx_seq_one_letter_code
_entity_poly.pdbx_strand_id
1 'polypeptide(L)'
;MRKIGFFLILLTTLPAWAQMDYHKTVVTRWAGPGQPGTYAEYLASHPILPLSWSELERRSSALDQTGPVLVVVEDSLYAPLQFELDRYLDDLTADGWEPILITMSGGTPEDLRGILQDYWVNDQILGALLVGDLPVSWFELYEDWDNDGQPDTPYQVQFPCDMY
;
A
#
# COMPACT_ATOMS: atom_id res chain seq x y z
N MET A 1 56.91 29.26 -35.96
CA MET A 1 55.88 28.35 -36.51
C MET A 1 55.02 27.86 -35.35
N ARG A 2 53.80 28.41 -35.17
CA ARG A 2 52.82 28.01 -34.12
C ARG A 2 51.92 26.92 -34.70
N LYS A 3 51.92 25.72 -34.11
CA LYS A 3 50.97 24.65 -34.50
C LYS A 3 49.69 24.84 -33.70
N ILE A 4 48.59 25.11 -34.40
CA ILE A 4 47.23 25.16 -33.87
C ILE A 4 46.74 23.72 -33.75
N GLY A 5 46.44 23.26 -32.54
CA GLY A 5 45.82 21.96 -32.29
C GLY A 5 44.30 22.07 -32.46
N PHE A 6 43.74 21.30 -33.38
CA PHE A 6 42.29 21.11 -33.50
C PHE A 6 41.83 20.15 -32.39
N PHE A 7 40.91 20.60 -31.55
CA PHE A 7 40.25 19.78 -30.53
C PHE A 7 38.97 19.21 -31.17
N LEU A 8 38.94 17.90 -31.39
CA LEU A 8 37.76 17.21 -31.92
C LEU A 8 36.85 16.84 -30.74
N ILE A 9 35.67 17.45 -30.66
CA ILE A 9 34.63 17.07 -29.68
C ILE A 9 33.95 15.81 -30.22
N LEU A 10 34.11 14.69 -29.51
CA LEU A 10 33.42 13.44 -29.80
C LEU A 10 32.04 13.49 -29.14
N LEU A 11 31.00 13.78 -29.94
CA LEU A 11 29.61 13.64 -29.50
C LEU A 11 29.30 12.14 -29.44
N THR A 12 29.34 11.53 -28.26
CA THR A 12 28.99 10.12 -28.09
C THR A 12 27.48 9.96 -28.23
N THR A 13 27.02 9.62 -29.43
CA THR A 13 25.68 9.06 -29.61
C THR A 13 25.67 7.68 -28.94
N LEU A 14 24.77 7.47 -27.97
CA LEU A 14 24.56 6.15 -27.41
C LEU A 14 24.32 5.14 -28.54
N PRO A 15 24.97 3.96 -28.52
CA PRO A 15 24.76 2.94 -29.55
C PRO A 15 23.30 2.50 -29.55
N ALA A 16 22.70 2.36 -30.74
CA ALA A 16 21.30 1.97 -30.95
C ALA A 16 20.89 0.63 -30.28
N TRP A 17 21.86 -0.18 -29.83
CA TRP A 17 21.62 -1.44 -29.10
C TRP A 17 21.31 -1.24 -27.61
N ALA A 18 21.44 -0.02 -27.10
CA ALA A 18 20.97 0.34 -25.76
C ALA A 18 19.47 0.71 -25.74
N GLN A 19 18.77 0.64 -26.88
CA GLN A 19 17.33 0.86 -26.93
C GLN A 19 16.62 -0.39 -26.40
N MET A 20 16.20 -0.37 -25.13
CA MET A 20 15.34 -1.41 -24.57
C MET A 20 14.11 -1.57 -25.46
N ASP A 21 13.91 -2.79 -25.97
CA ASP A 21 12.68 -3.18 -26.64
C ASP A 21 11.62 -3.42 -25.56
N TYR A 22 10.85 -2.36 -25.24
CA TYR A 22 9.78 -2.42 -24.24
C TYR A 22 8.65 -3.39 -24.64
N HIS A 23 8.62 -3.88 -25.88
CA HIS A 23 7.69 -4.94 -26.31
C HIS A 23 8.17 -6.36 -25.96
N LYS A 24 9.35 -6.51 -25.33
CA LYS A 24 9.92 -7.82 -24.93
C LYS A 24 10.22 -7.94 -23.45
N THR A 25 9.66 -7.07 -22.62
CA THR A 25 9.70 -7.25 -21.17
C THR A 25 8.80 -8.42 -20.79
N VAL A 26 9.35 -9.39 -20.05
CA VAL A 26 8.56 -10.46 -19.45
C VAL A 26 7.60 -9.83 -18.46
N VAL A 27 6.30 -10.02 -18.69
CA VAL A 27 5.29 -9.42 -17.83
C VAL A 27 4.96 -10.33 -16.65
N THR A 28 4.67 -9.70 -15.51
CA THR A 28 4.31 -10.40 -14.28
C THR A 28 2.99 -11.11 -14.46
N ARG A 29 2.96 -12.42 -14.22
CA ARG A 29 1.78 -13.27 -14.31
C ARG A 29 1.55 -13.99 -13.00
N TRP A 30 0.32 -14.45 -12.77
CA TRP A 30 0.00 -15.33 -11.65
C TRP A 30 0.94 -16.55 -11.67
N ALA A 31 1.70 -16.72 -10.59
CA ALA A 31 2.67 -17.81 -10.43
C ALA A 31 2.17 -18.92 -9.49
N GLY A 32 1.00 -18.76 -8.88
CA GLY A 32 0.39 -19.73 -7.98
C GLY A 32 -0.31 -20.88 -8.72
N PRO A 33 -0.73 -21.92 -7.99
CA PRO A 33 -1.57 -22.96 -8.56
C PRO A 33 -2.96 -22.39 -8.92
N GLY A 34 -3.57 -22.88 -10.01
CA GLY A 34 -4.92 -22.49 -10.41
C GLY A 34 -5.01 -21.07 -10.98
N GLN A 35 -6.18 -20.45 -10.80
CA GLN A 35 -6.46 -19.06 -11.18
C GLN A 35 -6.37 -18.16 -9.94
N PRO A 36 -5.99 -16.88 -10.08
CA PRO A 36 -6.10 -15.92 -8.98
C PRO A 36 -7.57 -15.78 -8.55
N GLY A 37 -7.78 -15.48 -7.27
CA GLY A 37 -9.13 -15.20 -6.76
C GLY A 37 -9.71 -13.92 -7.37
N THR A 38 -11.02 -13.81 -7.37
CA THR A 38 -11.77 -12.66 -7.89
C THR A 38 -12.30 -11.76 -6.78
N TYR A 39 -12.61 -10.51 -7.10
CA TYR A 39 -13.28 -9.60 -6.17
C TYR A 39 -14.65 -10.13 -5.72
N ALA A 40 -15.36 -10.85 -6.61
CA ALA A 40 -16.62 -11.47 -6.27
C ALA A 40 -16.45 -12.57 -5.19
N GLU A 41 -15.40 -13.39 -5.29
CA GLU A 41 -15.05 -14.39 -4.27
C GLU A 41 -14.60 -13.75 -2.96
N TYR A 42 -13.86 -12.64 -3.04
CA TYR A 42 -13.51 -11.82 -1.88
C TYR A 42 -14.76 -11.29 -1.18
N LEU A 43 -15.68 -10.63 -1.89
CA LEU A 43 -16.92 -10.12 -1.31
C LEU A 43 -17.83 -11.21 -0.74
N ALA A 44 -17.80 -12.42 -1.30
CA ALA A 44 -18.55 -13.55 -0.76
C ALA A 44 -18.05 -14.00 0.62
N SER A 45 -16.75 -13.82 0.90
CA SER A 45 -16.14 -14.12 2.20
C SER A 45 -16.03 -12.90 3.12
N HIS A 46 -16.01 -11.70 2.55
CA HIS A 46 -15.84 -10.40 3.21
C HIS A 46 -17.01 -9.48 2.82
N PRO A 47 -18.24 -9.78 3.27
CA PRO A 47 -19.39 -8.96 2.94
C PRO A 47 -19.19 -7.54 3.47
N ILE A 48 -19.57 -6.53 2.68
CA ILE A 48 -19.52 -5.14 3.13
C ILE A 48 -20.54 -4.96 4.26
N LEU A 49 -20.03 -4.72 5.46
CA LEU A 49 -20.81 -4.43 6.66
C LEU A 49 -20.82 -2.92 6.92
N PRO A 50 -21.82 -2.38 7.64
CA PRO A 50 -21.80 -0.99 8.07
C PRO A 50 -20.52 -0.66 8.85
N LEU A 51 -19.93 0.50 8.56
CA LEU A 51 -18.76 0.99 9.28
C LEU A 51 -19.05 1.17 10.77
N SER A 52 -18.18 0.62 11.61
CA SER A 52 -18.11 0.91 13.04
C SER A 52 -16.65 1.05 13.45
N TRP A 53 -16.30 2.15 14.08
CA TRP A 53 -14.96 2.38 14.60
C TRP A 53 -14.98 3.22 15.88
N SER A 54 -13.92 3.10 16.68
CA SER A 54 -13.73 3.89 17.89
C SER A 54 -12.25 4.11 18.19
N GLU A 55 -11.89 5.33 18.62
CA GLU A 55 -10.61 5.60 19.28
C GLU A 55 -10.66 5.04 20.70
N LEU A 56 -9.72 4.16 21.03
CA LEU A 56 -9.66 3.50 22.35
C LEU A 56 -8.66 4.17 23.27
N GLU A 57 -7.49 4.51 22.71
CA GLU A 57 -6.37 4.99 23.50
C GLU A 57 -5.49 5.93 22.70
N ARG A 58 -4.88 6.90 23.41
CA ARG A 58 -3.84 7.76 22.89
C ARG A 58 -2.72 7.86 23.92
N ARG A 59 -1.49 7.55 23.51
CA ARG A 59 -0.29 7.68 24.36
C ARG A 59 0.54 8.85 23.88
N SER A 60 1.16 9.55 24.84
CA SER A 60 2.16 10.57 24.56
C SER A 60 3.53 10.10 25.01
N SER A 61 4.53 10.45 24.23
CA SER A 61 5.93 10.18 24.54
C SER A 61 6.52 11.33 25.37
N ALA A 62 7.39 11.00 26.32
CA ALA A 62 8.22 12.00 27.02
C ALA A 62 9.44 12.45 26.18
N LEU A 63 9.74 11.73 25.11
CA LEU A 63 10.79 12.04 24.14
C LEU A 63 10.19 12.86 23.01
N ASP A 64 10.63 14.11 22.87
CA ASP A 64 10.26 15.01 21.76
C ASP A 64 11.13 14.72 20.53
N GLN A 65 11.01 13.50 19.98
CA GLN A 65 11.86 13.02 18.88
C GLN A 65 11.08 12.70 17.61
N THR A 66 9.83 12.26 17.72
CA THR A 66 9.00 11.89 16.57
C THR A 66 7.62 12.55 16.64
N GLY A 67 6.53 11.86 16.29
CA GLY A 67 5.17 12.42 16.30
C GLY A 67 4.08 11.34 16.31
N PRO A 68 2.82 11.73 16.01
CA PRO A 68 1.70 10.82 16.08
C PRO A 68 1.75 9.70 15.04
N VAL A 69 1.37 8.48 15.45
CA VAL A 69 1.24 7.32 14.57
C VAL A 69 -0.09 6.63 14.84
N LEU A 70 -0.85 6.33 13.79
CA LEU A 70 -2.15 5.67 13.95
C LEU A 70 -1.96 4.15 13.96
N VAL A 71 -2.66 3.46 14.84
CA VAL A 71 -2.73 2.00 14.87
C VAL A 71 -4.20 1.62 14.71
N VAL A 72 -4.55 1.05 13.56
CA VAL A 72 -5.91 0.63 13.22
C VAL A 72 -5.96 -0.89 13.35
N VAL A 73 -6.83 -1.38 14.23
CA VAL A 73 -6.97 -2.81 14.50
C VAL A 73 -8.39 -3.25 14.16
N GLU A 74 -8.52 -4.39 13.47
CA GLU A 74 -9.80 -5.06 13.31
C GLU A 74 -10.42 -5.34 14.70
N ASP A 75 -11.66 -4.90 14.93
CA ASP A 75 -12.29 -4.92 16.25
C ASP A 75 -12.30 -6.31 16.90
N SER A 76 -12.50 -7.36 16.10
CA SER A 76 -12.52 -8.76 16.55
C SER A 76 -11.16 -9.23 17.09
N LEU A 77 -10.07 -8.60 16.65
CA LEU A 77 -8.70 -8.93 17.02
C LEU A 77 -8.19 -8.13 18.23
N TYR A 78 -8.86 -7.04 18.62
CA TYR A 78 -8.41 -6.22 19.73
C TYR A 78 -8.32 -7.01 21.05
N ALA A 79 -9.41 -7.68 21.44
CA ALA A 79 -9.44 -8.46 22.68
C ALA A 79 -8.40 -9.61 22.73
N PRO A 80 -8.27 -10.48 21.70
CA PRO A 80 -7.28 -11.55 21.74
C PRO A 80 -5.83 -11.07 21.60
N LEU A 81 -5.58 -9.87 21.05
CA LEU A 81 -4.23 -9.31 20.88
C LEU A 81 -3.91 -8.19 21.88
N GLN A 82 -4.74 -7.97 22.90
CA GLN A 82 -4.62 -6.81 23.78
C GLN A 82 -3.22 -6.71 24.40
N PHE A 83 -2.68 -7.83 24.88
CA PHE A 83 -1.35 -7.85 25.50
C PHE A 83 -0.23 -7.50 24.52
N GLU A 84 -0.30 -8.02 23.30
CA GLU A 84 0.66 -7.74 22.23
C GLU A 84 0.58 -6.29 21.76
N LEU A 85 -0.64 -5.77 21.63
CA LEU A 85 -0.90 -4.38 21.26
C LEU A 85 -0.40 -3.42 22.34
N ASP A 86 -0.70 -3.69 23.61
CA ASP A 86 -0.23 -2.87 24.74
C ASP A 86 1.30 -2.77 24.76
N ARG A 87 1.98 -3.91 24.57
CA ARG A 87 3.45 -3.94 24.47
C ARG A 87 3.94 -3.15 23.27
N TYR A 88 3.32 -3.31 22.10
CA TYR A 88 3.71 -2.57 20.90
C TYR A 88 3.56 -1.05 21.08
N LEU A 89 2.47 -0.60 21.70
CA LEU A 89 2.24 0.81 22.00
C LEU A 89 3.23 1.36 23.03
N ASP A 90 3.63 0.55 24.02
CA ASP A 90 4.68 0.90 24.98
C ASP A 90 6.05 1.04 24.30
N ASP A 91 6.39 0.11 23.42
CA ASP A 91 7.65 0.13 22.66
C ASP A 91 7.69 1.38 21.75
N LEU A 92 6.61 1.68 21.02
CA LEU A 92 6.51 2.91 20.22
C LEU A 92 6.71 4.17 21.06
N THR A 93 6.06 4.23 22.22
CA THR A 93 6.17 5.37 23.13
C THR A 93 7.60 5.51 23.68
N ALA A 94 8.24 4.40 24.02
CA ALA A 94 9.64 4.38 24.48
C ALA A 94 10.64 4.80 23.40
N ASP A 95 10.32 4.53 22.13
CA ASP A 95 11.09 4.98 20.96
C ASP A 95 10.81 6.44 20.56
N GLY A 96 9.84 7.07 21.20
CA GLY A 96 9.56 8.50 21.04
C GLY A 96 8.33 8.84 20.19
N TRP A 97 7.52 7.85 19.81
CA TRP A 97 6.28 8.01 19.04
C TRP A 97 5.07 8.29 19.93
N GLU A 98 4.02 8.88 19.35
CA GLU A 98 2.76 9.19 20.03
C GLU A 98 1.63 8.36 19.42
N PRO A 99 1.48 7.08 19.80
CA PRO A 99 0.54 6.20 19.12
C PRO A 99 -0.91 6.52 19.50
N ILE A 100 -1.78 6.44 18.49
CA ILE A 100 -3.24 6.57 18.60
C ILE A 100 -3.83 5.22 18.19
N LEU A 101 -4.50 4.52 19.11
CA LEU A 101 -5.11 3.22 18.84
C LEU A 101 -6.61 3.39 18.55
N ILE A 102 -7.03 2.88 17.39
CA ILE A 102 -8.43 2.76 17.02
C ILE A 102 -8.77 1.31 16.68
N THR A 103 -10.03 0.93 16.94
CA THR A 103 -10.61 -0.30 16.37
C THR A 103 -11.57 0.03 15.25
N MET A 104 -11.67 -0.88 14.27
CA MET A 104 -12.56 -0.76 13.12
C MET A 104 -13.17 -2.11 12.76
N SER A 105 -14.43 -2.09 12.32
CA SER A 105 -15.12 -3.22 11.69
C SER A 105 -16.03 -2.73 10.57
N GLY A 106 -16.20 -3.55 9.53
CA GLY A 106 -16.98 -3.19 8.35
C GLY A 106 -16.40 -2.00 7.59
N GLY A 107 -17.26 -1.30 6.84
CA GLY A 107 -16.90 -0.17 6.00
C GLY A 107 -16.34 -0.60 4.63
N THR A 108 -16.02 0.41 3.82
CA THR A 108 -15.35 0.25 2.52
C THR A 108 -13.90 0.76 2.58
N PRO A 109 -13.08 0.49 1.54
CA PRO A 109 -11.74 1.07 1.44
C PRO A 109 -11.75 2.61 1.47
N GLU A 110 -12.80 3.23 0.93
CA GLU A 110 -13.00 4.68 0.98
C GLU A 110 -13.27 5.19 2.40
N ASP A 111 -13.99 4.41 3.22
CA ASP A 111 -14.22 4.74 4.63
C ASP A 111 -12.89 4.72 5.41
N LEU A 112 -12.08 3.67 5.23
CA LEU A 112 -10.75 3.59 5.85
C LEU A 112 -9.85 4.75 5.38
N ARG A 113 -9.84 5.06 4.08
CA ARG A 113 -9.14 6.23 3.54
C ARG A 113 -9.61 7.52 4.21
N GLY A 114 -10.92 7.70 4.41
CA GLY A 114 -11.50 8.85 5.09
C GLY A 114 -10.99 8.98 6.53
N ILE A 115 -10.99 7.89 7.28
CA ILE A 115 -10.43 7.85 8.65
C ILE A 115 -8.96 8.27 8.65
N LEU A 116 -8.14 7.71 7.75
CA LEU A 116 -6.72 8.06 7.63
C LEU A 116 -6.52 9.55 7.30
N GLN A 117 -7.34 10.09 6.40
CA GLN A 117 -7.32 11.51 6.04
C GLN A 117 -7.71 12.40 7.23
N ASP A 118 -8.73 12.02 7.99
CA ASP A 118 -9.16 12.78 9.16
C ASP A 118 -8.06 12.88 10.22
N TYR A 119 -7.38 11.77 10.54
CA TYR A 119 -6.23 11.79 11.45
C TYR A 119 -5.02 12.52 10.87
N TRP A 120 -4.79 12.43 9.56
CA TRP A 120 -3.73 13.20 8.92
C TRP A 120 -3.98 14.71 9.01
N VAL A 121 -5.22 15.15 8.78
CA VAL A 121 -5.59 16.58 8.85
C VAL A 121 -5.59 17.09 10.29
N ASN A 122 -6.21 16.37 11.22
CA ASN A 122 -6.45 16.87 12.58
C ASN A 122 -5.31 16.60 13.55
N ASP A 123 -4.61 15.46 13.39
CA ASP A 123 -3.57 14.99 14.32
C ASP A 123 -2.17 14.99 13.70
N GLN A 124 -2.06 15.26 12.39
CA GLN A 124 -0.78 15.29 11.67
C GLN A 124 0.00 13.97 11.80
N ILE A 125 -0.73 12.83 11.75
CA ILE A 125 -0.09 11.51 11.83
C ILE A 125 0.99 11.36 10.76
N LEU A 126 2.12 10.77 11.15
CA LEU A 126 3.28 10.52 10.29
C LEU A 126 3.18 9.19 9.53
N GLY A 127 2.30 8.31 9.99
CA GLY A 127 2.05 7.00 9.38
C GLY A 127 0.94 6.26 10.10
N ALA A 128 0.58 5.10 9.55
CA ALA A 128 -0.40 4.19 10.13
C ALA A 128 0.07 2.73 10.05
N LEU A 129 -0.23 1.95 11.10
CA LEU A 129 -0.17 0.49 11.09
C LEU A 129 -1.59 -0.05 10.99
N LEU A 130 -1.81 -0.97 10.04
CA LEU A 130 -3.09 -1.63 9.81
C LEU A 130 -2.98 -3.09 10.25
N VAL A 131 -3.85 -3.55 11.15
CA VAL A 131 -3.79 -4.89 11.75
C VAL A 131 -5.12 -5.61 11.56
N GLY A 132 -5.08 -6.74 10.85
CA GLY A 132 -6.23 -7.62 10.65
C GLY A 132 -6.82 -7.52 9.25
N ASP A 133 -8.05 -8.00 9.14
CA ASP A 133 -8.79 -8.10 7.88
C ASP A 133 -9.61 -6.82 7.64
N LEU A 134 -8.90 -5.75 7.30
CA LEU A 134 -9.48 -4.43 7.05
C LEU A 134 -9.90 -4.28 5.58
N PRO A 135 -10.86 -3.38 5.24
CA PRO A 135 -11.34 -3.22 3.87
C PRO A 135 -10.23 -2.86 2.88
N VAL A 136 -9.95 -3.75 1.93
CA VAL A 136 -8.92 -3.61 0.89
C VAL A 136 -9.49 -3.11 -0.44
N SER A 137 -8.78 -2.20 -1.11
CA SER A 137 -9.12 -1.77 -2.47
C SER A 137 -8.73 -2.85 -3.48
N TRP A 138 -9.52 -3.02 -4.54
CA TRP A 138 -9.24 -3.97 -5.61
C TRP A 138 -8.99 -3.24 -6.92
N PHE A 139 -7.97 -3.69 -7.65
CA PHE A 139 -7.69 -3.21 -9.00
C PHE A 139 -8.23 -4.20 -10.03
N GLU A 140 -8.66 -3.66 -11.16
CA GLU A 140 -9.14 -4.41 -12.30
C GLU A 140 -8.37 -3.96 -13.54
N LEU A 141 -7.84 -4.91 -14.31
CA LEU A 141 -7.23 -4.62 -15.60
C LEU A 141 -7.59 -5.65 -16.65
N TYR A 142 -7.57 -5.19 -17.90
CA TYR A 142 -7.60 -6.04 -19.08
C TYR A 142 -6.17 -6.38 -19.46
N GLU A 143 -5.85 -7.67 -19.49
CA GLU A 143 -4.53 -8.14 -19.91
C GLU A 143 -4.41 -8.06 -21.43
N ASP A 144 -3.33 -7.47 -21.93
CA ASP A 144 -2.94 -7.46 -23.35
C ASP A 144 -1.41 -7.63 -23.37
N TRP A 145 -0.96 -8.88 -23.16
CA TRP A 145 0.44 -9.21 -22.96
C TRP A 145 1.23 -9.23 -24.27
N ASP A 146 0.58 -9.53 -25.39
CA ASP A 146 1.20 -9.50 -26.72
C ASP A 146 1.09 -8.14 -27.42
N ASN A 147 0.37 -7.19 -26.82
CA ASN A 147 0.20 -5.82 -27.27
C ASN A 147 -0.37 -5.76 -28.70
N ASP A 148 -1.28 -6.68 -29.01
CA ASP A 148 -1.97 -6.74 -30.30
C ASP A 148 -3.27 -5.88 -30.32
N GLY A 149 -3.62 -5.29 -29.18
CA GLY A 149 -4.81 -4.47 -29.00
C GLY A 149 -6.10 -5.27 -28.80
N GLN A 150 -6.00 -6.59 -28.62
CA GLN A 150 -7.03 -7.49 -28.16
C GLN A 150 -6.68 -7.96 -26.74
N PRO A 151 -7.66 -8.07 -25.83
CA PRO A 151 -7.36 -8.61 -24.53
C PRO A 151 -7.05 -10.12 -24.60
N ASP A 152 -6.02 -10.53 -23.89
CA ASP A 152 -5.64 -11.92 -23.68
C ASP A 152 -6.67 -12.65 -22.82
N THR A 153 -6.69 -13.99 -22.88
CA THR A 153 -7.55 -14.80 -22.00
C THR A 153 -6.78 -15.23 -20.74
N PRO A 154 -7.26 -14.93 -19.52
CA PRO A 154 -8.54 -14.30 -19.20
C PRO A 154 -8.58 -12.79 -19.47
N TYR A 155 -9.69 -12.32 -20.05
CA TYR A 155 -9.88 -10.93 -20.50
C TYR A 155 -9.67 -9.90 -19.39
N GLN A 156 -9.98 -10.26 -18.15
CA GLN A 156 -10.00 -9.37 -17.00
C GLN A 156 -9.39 -10.09 -15.82
N VAL A 157 -8.42 -9.45 -15.18
CA VAL A 157 -7.86 -9.90 -13.91
C VAL A 157 -8.12 -8.87 -12.82
N GLN A 158 -8.28 -9.37 -11.61
CA GLN A 158 -8.58 -8.60 -10.42
C GLN A 158 -7.62 -8.99 -9.32
N PHE A 159 -7.14 -8.03 -8.55
CA PHE A 159 -6.27 -8.31 -7.41
C PHE A 159 -6.42 -7.25 -6.33
N PRO A 160 -6.24 -7.63 -5.06
CA PRO A 160 -6.21 -6.69 -3.96
C PRO A 160 -5.00 -5.76 -4.11
N CYS A 161 -5.16 -4.52 -3.69
CA CYS A 161 -4.13 -3.51 -3.65
C CYS A 161 -3.93 -3.01 -2.23
N ASP A 162 -2.68 -2.90 -1.82
CA ASP A 162 -2.28 -2.26 -0.55
C ASP A 162 -2.35 -0.73 -0.61
N MET A 163 -3.20 -0.18 -1.50
CA MET A 163 -3.38 1.27 -1.66
C MET A 163 -4.57 1.74 -0.85
N TYR A 164 -4.28 2.51 0.20
CA TYR A 164 -5.25 3.16 1.08
C TYR A 164 -5.22 4.68 0.94
#